data_AF-A0A960Q828-F1
#
_entry.id   AF-A0A960Q828-F1
#
_cell.length_a   1.000
_cell.length_b   1.000
_cell.length_c   1.000
_cell.angle_alpha   90.00
_cell.angle_beta   90.00
_cell.angle_gamma   90.00
#
_symmetry.space_group_name_H-M   'P 1'
#
loop_
_entity.id
_entity.type
_entity.pdbx_description
1 polymer ?
#
loop_
_entity_poly.entity_id
_entity_poly.type
_entity_poly.pdbx_seq_one_letter_code
_entity_poly.pdbx_strand_id
1 'polypeptide(L)' 'ALIEKGLFFVGIDVIGDSLMEINVTSPTGLQEMSRFNNEPLHHRLIEALE' A
#
# COMPACT_ATOMS: atom_id res chain seq x y z
N ALA A 1 1.26 14.57 -5.43
CA ALA A 1 1.41 14.83 -3.98
C ALA A 1 2.31 13.81 -3.26
N LEU A 2 1.94 12.53 -3.09
CA LEU A 2 2.80 11.56 -2.36
C LEU A 2 4.01 11.08 -3.18
N ILE A 3 3.81 10.81 -4.46
CA ILE A 3 4.89 10.44 -5.39
C ILE A 3 5.95 11.55 -5.48
N GLU A 4 5.53 12.82 -5.56
CA GLU A 4 6.44 13.98 -5.54
C GLU A 4 7.25 14.10 -4.24
N LYS A 5 6.80 13.46 -3.16
CA LYS A 5 7.50 13.37 -1.87
C LYS A 5 8.36 12.10 -1.76
N GLY A 6 8.48 11.31 -2.82
CA GLY A 6 9.22 10.04 -2.84
C GLY A 6 8.51 8.89 -2.13
N LEU A 7 7.22 9.02 -1.83
CA LEU A 7 6.41 8.01 -1.15
C LEU A 7 5.70 7.14 -2.19
N PHE A 8 6.41 6.13 -2.70
CA PHE A 8 5.92 5.25 -3.76
C PHE A 8 5.10 4.06 -3.24
N PHE A 9 5.35 3.63 -2.00
CA PHE A 9 4.60 2.57 -1.34
C PHE A 9 4.36 2.91 0.12
N VAL A 10 3.09 3.06 0.51
CA VAL A 10 2.66 3.42 1.87
C VAL A 10 1.41 2.65 2.26
N GLY A 11 1.26 2.37 3.55
CA GLY A 11 0.03 1.82 4.12
C GLY A 11 -0.85 2.94 4.65
N ILE A 12 -2.16 2.87 4.41
CA ILE A 12 -3.13 3.87 4.85
C ILE A 12 -4.12 3.19 5.79
N ASP A 13 -4.13 3.63 7.04
CA ASP A 13 -4.99 3.06 8.07
C ASP A 13 -6.19 3.97 8.29
N VAL A 14 -7.39 3.46 8.02
CA VAL A 14 -8.65 4.22 8.05
C VAL A 14 -9.65 3.51 8.96
N ILE A 15 -10.34 4.26 9.83
CA ILE A 15 -11.47 3.79 10.62
C ILE A 15 -12.67 4.69 10.33
N GLY A 16 -13.74 4.10 9.76
CA GLY A 16 -14.86 4.88 9.23
C GLY A 16 -14.37 5.83 8.11
N ASP A 17 -14.64 7.13 8.27
CA ASP A 17 -14.20 8.17 7.33
C ASP A 17 -12.90 8.87 7.77
N SER A 18 -12.25 8.41 8.84
CA SER A 18 -11.08 9.07 9.44
C SER A 18 -9.79 8.34 9.12
N LEU A 19 -8.82 9.08 8.57
CA LEU A 19 -7.44 8.64 8.43
C LEU A 19 -6.76 8.65 9.81
N MET A 20 -6.26 7.50 10.22
CA MET A 20 -5.61 7.33 11.52
C MET A 20 -4.09 7.42 11.40
N GLU A 21 -3.50 6.73 10.42
CA GLU A 21 -2.06 6.62 10.26
C GLU A 21 -1.66 6.44 8.78
N ILE A 22 -0.44 6.90 8.45
CA ILE A 22 0.23 6.59 7.19
C ILE A 22 1.56 5.89 7.51
N ASN A 23 1.64 4.60 7.18
CA ASN A 23 2.82 3.76 7.36
C ASN A 23 3.79 3.91 6.16
N VAL A 24 4.88 4.66 6.34
CA VAL A 24 5.82 5.00 5.23
C VAL A 24 7.10 4.15 5.18
N THR A 25 7.45 3.46 6.26
CA THR A 25 8.74 2.75 6.35
C THR A 25 8.64 1.28 5.93
N SER A 26 7.68 0.56 6.50
CA SER A 26 7.48 -0.86 6.22
C SER A 26 5.98 -1.19 6.24
N PRO A 27 5.22 -0.73 5.23
CA PRO A 27 3.82 -1.10 5.11
C PRO A 27 3.67 -2.61 4.91
N THR A 28 2.79 -3.22 5.70
CA THR A 28 2.55 -4.67 5.74
C THR A 28 1.22 -5.03 5.08
N GLY A 29 0.79 -6.29 5.14
CA GLY A 29 -0.55 -6.72 4.68
C GLY A 29 -0.67 -7.07 3.20
N LEU A 30 0.33 -6.79 2.36
CA LEU A 30 0.28 -7.04 0.91
C LEU A 30 0.08 -8.54 0.58
N GLN A 31 0.69 -9.44 1.36
CA GLN A 31 0.57 -10.88 1.13
C GLN A 31 -0.82 -11.39 1.52
N GLU A 32 -1.33 -10.92 2.64
CA GLU A 32 -2.66 -11.23 3.16
C GLU A 32 -3.74 -10.76 2.18
N MET A 33 -3.62 -9.52 1.70
CA MET A 33 -4.50 -8.96 0.66
C MET A 33 -4.43 -9.77 -0.64
N SER A 34 -3.22 -10.16 -1.07
CA SER A 34 -3.04 -10.97 -2.28
C SER A 34 -3.78 -12.31 -2.17
N ARG A 35 -3.71 -12.96 -1.00
CA ARG A 35 -4.42 -14.23 -0.74
C ARG A 35 -5.94 -14.03 -0.65
N PHE A 36 -6.37 -12.97 0.02
CA PHE A 36 -7.79 -12.65 0.19
C PHE A 36 -8.46 -12.33 -1.16
N ASN A 37 -7.79 -11.55 -2.02
CA ASN A 37 -8.29 -11.19 -3.35
C ASN A 37 -8.01 -12.26 -4.41
N ASN A 38 -7.22 -13.29 -4.09
CA ASN A 38 -6.69 -14.26 -5.05
C ASN A 38 -6.01 -13.57 -6.26
N GLU A 39 -5.21 -12.53 -5.98
CA GLU A 39 -4.55 -11.67 -6.98
C GLU A 39 -3.08 -11.44 -6.59
N PRO A 40 -2.12 -11.48 -7.55
CA PRO A 40 -0.71 -11.23 -7.26
C PRO A 40 -0.41 -9.72 -7.16
N LEU A 41 -0.87 -9.05 -6.08
CA LEU A 41 -0.71 -7.59 -5.92
C LEU A 41 0.74 -7.10 -5.91
N HIS A 42 1.68 -7.96 -5.51
CA HIS A 42 3.12 -7.68 -5.56
C HIS A 42 3.61 -7.44 -7.00
N HIS A 43 3.09 -8.15 -8.01
CA HIS A 43 3.46 -7.88 -9.40
C HIS A 43 3.01 -6.49 -9.82
N ARG A 44 1.75 -6.12 -9.52
CA ARG A 44 1.20 -4.79 -9.81
C ARG A 44 1.99 -3.66 -9.15
N LEU A 45 2.49 -3.89 -7.94
CA LEU A 45 3.33 -2.91 -7.24
C LEU A 45 4.66 -2.71 -7.98
N ILE A 46 5.32 -3.80 -8.38
CA ILE A 46 6.59 -3.71 -9.11
C ILE A 46 6.39 -3.06 -10.49
N GLU A 47 5.35 -3.46 -11.23
CA GLU A 47 4.99 -2.86 -12.52
C GLU A 47 4.67 -1.36 -12.41
N ALA A 48 4.16 -0.89 -11.27
CA ALA A 48 3.89 0.53 -11.06
C ALA A 48 5.15 1.34 -10.67
N LEU A 49 6.23 0.66 -10.28
CA LEU A 49 7.51 1.27 -9.92
C LEU A 49 8.50 1.28 -11.09
N GLU A 50 8.36 0.36 -12.05
CA GLU A 50 9.14 0.27 -13.30
C GLU A 50 8.59 1.22 -14.39
#